data_AF-A0A6M8W9K1-F1
#
_entry.id   AF-A0A6M8W9K1-F1
#
_cell.length_a   1.000
_cell.length_b   1.000
_cell.length_c   1.000
_cell.angle_alpha   90.00
_cell.angle_beta   90.00
_cell.angle_gamma   90.00
#
_symmetry.space_group_name_H-M   'P 1'
#
loop_
_entity.id
_entity.type
_entity.pdbx_description
1 polymer ?
#
loop_
_entity_poly.entity_id
_entity_poly.type
_entity_poly.pdbx_seq_one_letter_code
_entity_poly.pdbx_strand_id
1 'polypeptide(L)'
;MSIDRQDGDCSELEPFALRVEGESMAPEFEDGCIIIVDPGYAAVSGAYVVIEYQGEFVFRQLILAAGKAYLNPVNSRFPPQELAGPYNVKGAVVQSSHGKRVVHYEYPEAGKILRREKLRGNKAASPR
;
A
#
# COMPACT_ATOMS: atom_id res chain seq x y z
N MET A 1 -10.93 -35.68 -25.82
CA MET A 1 -9.87 -34.72 -25.47
C MET A 1 -10.45 -33.82 -24.40
N SER A 2 -10.16 -34.14 -23.15
CA SER A 2 -10.57 -33.33 -22.00
C SER A 2 -9.78 -32.03 -22.03
N ILE A 3 -10.45 -30.88 -21.87
CA ILE A 3 -9.78 -29.61 -21.62
C ILE A 3 -9.51 -29.58 -20.12
N ASP A 4 -8.25 -29.70 -19.74
CA ASP A 4 -7.78 -29.41 -18.39
C ASP A 4 -7.95 -27.90 -18.18
N ARG A 5 -8.95 -27.51 -17.38
CA ARG A 5 -9.04 -26.14 -16.85
C ARG A 5 -7.85 -25.96 -15.93
N GLN A 6 -6.92 -25.10 -16.33
CA GLN A 6 -5.93 -24.54 -15.42
C GLN A 6 -6.68 -23.70 -14.40
N ASP A 7 -6.82 -24.25 -13.20
CA ASP A 7 -7.17 -23.55 -11.98
C ASP A 7 -6.02 -22.57 -11.70
N GLY A 8 -6.15 -21.34 -12.18
CA GLY A 8 -5.22 -20.27 -11.90
C GLY A 8 -5.39 -19.86 -10.45
N ASP A 9 -4.34 -20.09 -9.67
CA ASP A 9 -4.21 -19.84 -8.24
C ASP A 9 -4.92 -18.55 -7.78
N CYS A 10 -6.06 -18.71 -7.08
CA CYS A 10 -6.85 -17.62 -6.52
C CYS A 10 -6.28 -17.13 -5.17
N SER A 11 -5.08 -17.58 -4.77
CA SER A 11 -4.47 -17.32 -3.47
C SER A 11 -3.44 -16.19 -3.52
N GLU A 12 -2.83 -15.93 -4.68
CA GLU A 12 -1.77 -14.91 -4.83
C GLU A 12 -2.28 -13.45 -4.84
N LEU A 13 -3.60 -13.24 -4.78
CA LEU A 13 -4.22 -11.91 -4.80
C LEU A 13 -4.90 -11.53 -3.48
N GLU A 14 -4.74 -12.32 -2.43
CA GLU A 14 -5.36 -12.00 -1.14
C GLU A 14 -4.65 -10.81 -0.46
N PRO A 15 -5.40 -9.79 -0.02
CA PRO A 15 -4.82 -8.68 0.73
C PRO A 15 -4.21 -9.14 2.06
N PHE A 16 -3.06 -8.57 2.41
CA PHE A 16 -2.35 -8.90 3.64
C PHE A 16 -2.05 -7.64 4.47
N ALA A 17 -1.88 -7.82 5.77
CA ALA A 17 -1.61 -6.74 6.70
C ALA A 17 -0.12 -6.66 7.05
N LEU A 18 0.46 -5.46 7.02
CA LEU A 18 1.82 -5.18 7.50
C LEU A 18 1.79 -4.09 8.57
N ARG A 19 2.79 -4.11 9.45
CA ARG A 19 3.05 -3.01 10.40
C ARG A 19 4.10 -2.09 9.79
N VAL A 20 3.85 -0.78 9.80
CA VAL A 20 4.78 0.24 9.35
C VAL A 20 5.90 0.41 10.37
N GLU A 21 7.14 0.48 9.88
CA GLU A 21 8.32 0.71 10.70
C GLU A 21 8.99 2.05 10.30
N GLY A 22 9.28 2.86 11.31
CA GLY A 22 9.92 4.16 11.15
C GLY A 22 8.97 5.29 10.73
N GLU A 23 9.53 6.50 10.67
CA GLU A 23 8.77 7.75 10.45
C GLU A 23 8.78 8.22 8.99
N SER A 24 9.37 7.45 8.08
CA SER A 24 9.60 7.88 6.69
C SER A 24 8.32 8.06 5.87
N MET A 25 7.21 7.48 6.31
CA MET A 25 5.89 7.63 5.72
C MET A 25 4.93 8.49 6.59
N ALA A 26 5.45 9.07 7.68
CA ALA A 26 4.69 10.01 8.50
C ALA A 26 4.50 11.37 7.76
N PRO A 27 3.43 12.12 8.05
CA PRO A 27 2.40 11.86 9.06
C PRO A 27 1.24 10.97 8.58
N GLU A 28 1.19 10.60 7.29
CA GLU A 28 0.08 9.79 6.75
C GLU A 28 0.10 8.36 7.30
N PHE A 29 1.30 7.79 7.43
CA PHE A 29 1.53 6.48 8.01
C PHE A 29 2.56 6.60 9.13
N GLU A 30 2.05 6.74 10.35
CA GLU A 30 2.85 6.82 11.57
C GLU A 30 3.52 5.48 11.89
N ASP A 31 4.63 5.53 12.63
CA ASP A 31 5.30 4.33 13.14
C ASP A 31 4.30 3.44 13.89
N GLY A 32 4.35 2.13 13.61
CA GLY A 32 3.46 1.15 14.21
C GLY A 32 2.02 1.15 13.68
N CYS A 33 1.66 2.01 12.71
CA CYS A 33 0.40 1.90 11.98
C CYS A 33 0.32 0.55 11.25
N ILE A 34 -0.87 -0.05 11.19
CA ILE A 34 -1.13 -1.23 10.36
C ILE A 34 -1.61 -0.77 8.99
N ILE A 35 -1.06 -1.34 7.92
CA ILE A 35 -1.50 -1.12 6.53
C ILE A 35 -2.02 -2.42 5.94
N ILE A 36 -3.07 -2.33 5.11
CA ILE A 36 -3.56 -3.43 4.29
C ILE A 36 -3.06 -3.21 2.88
N VAL A 37 -2.31 -4.18 2.38
CA VAL A 37 -1.71 -4.21 1.05
C VAL A 37 -2.51 -5.18 0.19
N ASP A 38 -2.96 -4.72 -0.96
CA ASP A 38 -3.70 -5.51 -1.94
C ASP A 38 -2.79 -5.78 -3.16
N PRO A 39 -2.35 -7.04 -3.38
CA PRO A 39 -1.56 -7.43 -4.55
C PRO A 39 -2.30 -7.26 -5.88
N GLY A 40 -3.63 -7.39 -5.86
CA GLY A 40 -4.48 -7.27 -7.05
C GLY A 40 -4.77 -5.82 -7.46
N TYR A 41 -4.45 -4.85 -6.60
CA TYR A 41 -4.67 -3.45 -6.90
C TYR A 41 -3.55 -2.91 -7.80
N ALA A 42 -3.92 -2.42 -8.99
CA ALA A 42 -2.98 -1.89 -9.96
C ALA A 42 -2.18 -0.70 -9.39
N ALA A 43 -0.85 -0.84 -9.34
CA ALA A 43 0.04 0.22 -8.88
C ALA A 43 0.18 1.31 -9.96
N VAL A 44 -0.55 2.41 -9.78
CA VAL A 44 -0.42 3.62 -10.59
C VAL A 44 0.56 4.61 -9.96
N SER A 45 1.11 5.52 -10.77
CA SER A 45 1.93 6.63 -10.24
C SER A 45 1.16 7.42 -9.18
N GLY A 46 1.80 7.79 -8.08
CA GLY A 46 1.20 8.43 -6.91
C GLY A 46 0.66 7.45 -5.86
N ALA A 47 0.53 6.15 -6.17
CA ALA A 47 0.01 5.18 -5.20
C ALA A 47 1.03 4.86 -4.09
N TYR A 48 0.53 4.55 -2.89
CA TYR A 48 1.36 3.99 -1.83
C TYR A 48 1.50 2.49 -2.06
N VAL A 49 2.73 2.01 -2.16
CA VAL A 49 3.02 0.62 -2.55
C VAL A 49 4.04 -0.01 -1.62
N VAL A 50 3.92 -1.33 -1.48
CA VAL A 50 5.00 -2.16 -0.94
C VAL A 50 5.67 -2.83 -2.11
N ILE A 51 6.99 -2.68 -2.20
CA ILE A 51 7.80 -3.32 -3.23
C ILE A 51 8.91 -4.14 -2.60
N GLU A 52 9.42 -5.09 -3.35
CA GLU A 52 10.70 -5.73 -3.10
C GLU A 52 11.73 -5.14 -4.05
N TYR A 53 12.79 -4.56 -3.50
CA TYR A 53 13.90 -3.98 -4.25
C TYR A 53 15.22 -4.39 -3.62
N GLN A 54 16.12 -4.97 -4.42
CA GLN A 54 17.42 -5.48 -3.95
C GLN A 54 17.33 -6.49 -2.78
N GLY A 55 16.24 -7.26 -2.71
CA GLY A 55 15.99 -8.24 -1.66
C GLY A 55 15.40 -7.67 -0.36
N GLU A 56 15.10 -6.37 -0.33
CA GLU A 56 14.48 -5.70 0.80
C GLU A 56 13.06 -5.25 0.48
N PHE A 57 12.16 -5.35 1.46
CA PHE A 57 10.81 -4.81 1.35
C PHE A 57 10.81 -3.34 1.71
N VAL A 58 10.27 -2.51 0.82
CA VAL A 58 10.23 -1.05 0.98
C VAL A 58 8.80 -0.55 0.83
N PHE A 59 8.35 0.26 1.79
CA PHE A 59 7.05 0.92 1.77
C PHE A 59 7.20 2.43 1.46
N ARG A 60 6.78 2.83 0.25
CA ARG A 60 6.97 4.18 -0.30
C ARG A 60 5.82 4.58 -1.23
N GLN A 61 5.75 5.85 -1.60
CA GLN A 61 4.90 6.29 -2.70
C GLN A 61 5.63 6.07 -4.03
N LEU A 62 5.00 5.35 -4.96
CA LEU A 62 5.56 5.12 -6.30
C LEU A 62 5.32 6.34 -7.17
N ILE A 63 6.37 6.94 -7.72
CA ILE A 63 6.27 8.02 -8.69
C ILE A 63 6.88 7.56 -10.01
N LEU A 64 6.06 7.48 -11.06
CA LEU A 64 6.50 7.22 -12.42
C LEU A 64 6.61 8.56 -13.17
N ALA A 65 7.82 8.93 -13.58
CA ALA A 65 8.09 10.19 -14.27
C ALA A 65 9.18 10.00 -15.33
N ALA A 66 8.94 10.50 -16.54
CA ALA A 66 9.90 10.47 -17.66
C ALA A 66 10.51 9.07 -17.94
N GLY A 67 9.71 8.01 -17.83
CA GLY A 67 10.15 6.63 -18.03
C GLY A 67 10.96 6.02 -16.88
N LYS A 68 11.10 6.74 -15.76
CA LYS A 68 11.76 6.28 -14.54
C LYS A 68 10.76 6.09 -13.42
N ALA A 69 11.10 5.21 -12.49
CA ALA A 69 10.34 4.99 -11.26
C ALA A 69 11.14 5.52 -10.06
N TYR A 70 10.43 6.17 -9.15
CA TYR A 70 10.98 6.73 -7.92
C TYR A 70 10.14 6.25 -6.74
N LEU A 71 10.81 6.01 -5.63
CA LEU A 71 10.21 5.78 -4.34
C LEU A 71 10.30 7.06 -3.52
N ASN A 72 9.16 7.70 -3.34
CA ASN A 72 9.08 8.93 -2.57
C ASN A 72 8.57 8.64 -1.15
N PRO A 73 9.31 9.02 -0.09
CA PRO A 73 8.76 9.07 1.25
C PRO A 73 7.68 10.16 1.34
N VAL A 74 6.68 9.96 2.21
CA VAL A 74 5.72 11.03 2.55
C VAL A 74 6.38 12.07 3.45
N ASN A 75 7.30 11.62 4.32
CA ASN A 75 8.05 12.51 5.20
C ASN A 75 9.19 13.17 4.41
N SER A 76 9.10 14.48 4.21
CA SER A 76 10.07 15.28 3.45
C SER A 76 11.47 15.34 4.06
N ARG A 77 11.68 14.85 5.29
CA ARG A 77 13.00 14.69 5.90
C ARG A 77 13.82 13.57 5.24
N PHE A 78 13.16 12.65 4.54
CA PHE A 78 13.79 11.54 3.85
C PHE A 78 13.86 11.87 2.35
N PRO A 79 14.99 11.60 1.68
CA PRO A 79 15.10 11.86 0.25
C PRO A 79 14.32 10.81 -0.57
N PRO A 80 13.79 11.18 -1.74
CA PRO A 80 13.31 10.21 -2.72
C PRO A 80 14.46 9.36 -3.26
N GLN A 81 14.15 8.12 -3.64
CA GLN A 81 15.12 7.18 -4.22
C GLN A 81 14.68 6.78 -5.63
N GLU A 82 15.58 6.88 -6.61
CA GLU A 82 15.35 6.33 -7.95
C GLU A 82 15.47 4.80 -7.93
N LEU A 83 14.53 4.11 -8.59
CA LEU A 83 14.61 2.67 -8.85
C LEU A 83 15.44 2.46 -10.12
N ALA A 84 16.74 2.26 -9.95
CA ALA A 84 17.69 2.08 -11.04
C ALA A 84 17.77 0.62 -11.55
N GLY A 85 17.10 -0.32 -10.89
CA GLY A 85 17.15 -1.75 -11.21
C GLY A 85 15.76 -2.40 -11.19
N PRO A 86 15.70 -3.73 -11.43
CA PRO A 86 14.45 -4.46 -11.34
C PRO A 86 13.89 -4.39 -9.92
N TYR A 87 12.57 -4.27 -9.83
CA TYR A 87 11.81 -4.29 -8.59
C TYR A 87 10.53 -5.07 -8.82
N ASN A 88 9.96 -5.61 -7.74
CA ASN A 88 8.68 -6.30 -7.80
C ASN A 88 7.67 -5.59 -6.91
N VAL A 89 6.54 -5.17 -7.47
CA VAL A 89 5.45 -4.58 -6.68
C VAL A 89 4.68 -5.69 -6.01
N LYS A 90 4.61 -5.67 -4.68
CA LYS A 90 3.89 -6.67 -3.87
C LYS A 90 2.42 -6.30 -3.66
N GLY A 91 2.09 -5.03 -3.83
CA GLY A 91 0.72 -4.54 -3.84
C GLY A 91 0.64 -3.05 -3.48
N ALA A 92 -0.57 -2.49 -3.64
CA ALA A 92 -0.87 -1.13 -3.23
C ALA A 92 -1.55 -1.12 -1.85
N VAL A 93 -1.29 -0.08 -1.06
CA VAL A 93 -1.95 0.09 0.23
C VAL A 93 -3.36 0.61 0.01
N VAL A 94 -4.36 -0.18 0.39
CA VAL A 94 -5.79 0.17 0.24
C VAL A 94 -6.41 0.64 1.56
N GLN A 95 -5.75 0.37 2.69
CA GLN A 95 -6.20 0.82 4.00
C GLN A 95 -5.02 1.02 4.95
N SER A 96 -5.15 1.98 5.88
CA SER A 96 -4.30 2.08 7.06
C SER A 96 -5.13 2.22 8.33
N SER A 97 -4.58 1.81 9.46
CA SER A 97 -5.19 1.99 10.77
C SER A 97 -4.17 2.26 11.86
N HIS A 98 -4.40 3.32 12.63
CA HIS A 98 -3.60 3.70 13.79
C HIS A 98 -4.53 4.04 14.95
N GLY A 99 -4.50 3.23 16.01
CA GLY A 99 -5.45 3.33 17.12
C GLY A 99 -6.90 3.18 16.67
N LYS A 100 -7.70 4.24 16.80
CA LYS A 100 -9.10 4.28 16.36
C LYS A 100 -9.28 4.81 14.93
N ARG A 101 -8.25 5.39 14.32
CA ARG A 101 -8.34 5.97 12.98
C ARG A 101 -8.17 4.86 11.95
N VAL A 102 -9.06 4.80 10.97
CA VAL A 102 -9.00 3.91 9.81
C VAL A 102 -9.14 4.77 8.57
N VAL A 103 -8.19 4.69 7.65
CA VAL A 103 -8.20 5.42 6.39
C VAL A 103 -8.24 4.41 5.25
N HIS A 104 -9.15 4.61 4.29
CA HIS A 104 -9.18 3.86 3.04
C HIS A 104 -8.60 4.71 1.91
N TYR A 105 -7.84 4.07 1.03
CA TYR A 105 -7.19 4.69 -0.13
C TYR A 105 -7.68 4.05 -1.43
N GLU A 106 -7.95 4.89 -2.42
CA GLU A 106 -8.21 4.46 -3.79
C GLU A 106 -7.37 5.32 -4.75
N TYR A 107 -6.88 4.71 -5.82
CA TYR A 107 -6.01 5.32 -6.82
C TYR A 107 -6.65 5.22 -8.21
N PRO A 108 -7.68 6.03 -8.49
CA PRO A 108 -8.47 5.91 -9.73
C PRO A 108 -7.65 6.24 -10.99
N GLU A 109 -6.61 7.06 -10.86
CA GLU A 109 -5.74 7.50 -11.95
C GLU A 109 -4.39 7.96 -11.38
N ALA A 110 -3.38 8.05 -12.24
CA ALA A 110 -2.05 8.50 -11.84
C ALA A 110 -2.09 9.89 -11.17
N GLY A 111 -1.44 10.01 -10.01
CA GLY A 111 -1.34 11.26 -9.25
C GLY A 111 -2.58 11.63 -8.43
N LYS A 112 -3.64 10.80 -8.45
CA LYS A 112 -4.87 11.05 -7.69
C LYS A 112 -5.06 9.98 -6.62
N ILE A 113 -5.20 10.42 -5.38
CA ILE A 113 -5.45 9.58 -4.21
C ILE A 113 -6.77 10.02 -3.58
N LEU A 114 -7.77 9.12 -3.57
CA LEU A 114 -9.00 9.33 -2.81
C LEU A 114 -8.80 8.74 -1.41
N ARG A 115 -8.87 9.60 -0.39
CA ARG A 115 -8.74 9.18 1.01
C ARG A 115 -10.08 9.29 1.75
N ARG A 116 -10.45 8.26 2.50
CA ARG A 116 -11.66 8.24 3.33
C ARG A 116 -11.31 7.80 4.75
N GLU A 117 -11.27 8.76 5.67
CA GLU A 117 -11.02 8.50 7.10
C GLU A 117 -12.34 8.19 7.84
N LYS A 118 -12.28 7.21 8.74
CA LYS A 118 -13.33 6.86 9.70
C LYS A 118 -12.71 6.58 11.06
N LEU A 119 -13.45 6.87 12.12
CA LEU A 119 -13.13 6.40 13.47
C LEU A 119 -13.81 5.06 13.70
N ARG A 120 -13.04 4.05 14.16
CA ARG A 120 -13.56 2.77 14.59
C ARG A 120 -14.43 3.00 15.82
N GLY A 121 -15.74 2.97 15.63
CA GLY A 121 -16.71 3.17 16.69
C GLY A 121 -16.64 2.07 17.74
N ASN A 122 -16.84 2.43 19.00
CA ASN A 122 -17.14 1.45 20.04
C ASN A 122 -18.49 0.84 19.65
N LYS A 123 -18.55 -0.46 19.36
CA LYS A 123 -19.82 -1.16 19.25
C LYS A 123 -20.47 -1.02 20.63
N ALA A 124 -21.47 -0.17 20.76
CA ALA A 124 -22.21 -0.04 22.00
C ALA A 124 -22.70 -1.45 22.36
N ALA A 125 -22.26 -1.95 23.51
CA ALA A 125 -22.81 -3.17 24.05
C ALA A 125 -24.32 -2.95 24.17
N SER A 126 -25.10 -3.72 23.42
CA SER A 126 -26.55 -3.70 23.52
C SER A 126 -26.92 -3.93 24.99
N PRO A 127 -27.64 -3.00 25.65
CA PRO A 127 -28.22 -3.31 26.95
C PRO A 127 -29.23 -4.45 26.74
N ARG A 128 -29.07 -5.52 27.52
CA ARG A 128 -30.06 -6.61 27.62
C ARG A 128 -31.30 -6.13 28.34
#